data_AF-A0A934GYR8-F1
#
_entry.id   AF-A0A934GYR8-F1
#
_cell.length_a   1.000
_cell.length_b   1.000
_cell.length_c   1.000
_cell.angle_alpha   90.00
_cell.angle_beta   90.00
_cell.angle_gamma   90.00
#
_symmetry.space_group_name_H-M   'P 1'
#
loop_
_entity.id
_entity.type
_entity.pdbx_description
1 polymer ?
#
loop_
_entity_poly.entity_id
_entity_poly.type
_entity_poly.pdbx_seq_one_letter_code
_entity_poly.pdbx_strand_id
1 'polypeptide(L)'
;MRRWLILGILLLLVLSACSDEESTPKSDNGGQNPPASNNNSNSGYPIKPSNLTSAKVTDVVDGDTLDLDNGQRVRLIGINTPEREQPFYEEASDFLKKRLDGKHVEIEYDQEDTDQYGRTLAYIWLGDVLINQEILEQGLAVAYSVPPNARYEQVFLAAEQGAQSAGVGLWKPASAELIIRFISYDPPGPDDENLNGEYVEFQNKSTATVDMTGFTLEDAANNNYTFGSVTVAPEQTLRLYSGCGSDTYNAVYWCSDGPVWNNSGDSAILRDPDGLYIAAYQY
;
A
#
# COMPACT_ATOMS: atom_id res chain seq x y z
N MET A 1 7.85 -1.94 -29.81
CA MET A 1 7.64 -0.85 -28.84
C MET A 1 6.77 -1.42 -27.73
N ARG A 2 7.39 -1.83 -26.62
CA ARG A 2 6.69 -2.36 -25.45
C ARG A 2 6.24 -1.16 -24.63
N ARG A 3 4.93 -0.96 -24.49
CA ARG A 3 4.35 -0.02 -23.53
C ARG A 3 4.36 -0.71 -22.18
N TRP A 4 5.17 -0.22 -21.26
CA TRP A 4 5.14 -0.62 -19.86
C TRP A 4 4.02 0.18 -19.21
N LEU A 5 2.98 -0.50 -18.74
CA LEU A 5 2.02 0.07 -17.80
C LEU A 5 2.60 -0.19 -16.41
N ILE A 6 3.28 0.81 -15.87
CA ILE A 6 3.76 0.83 -14.49
C ILE A 6 2.60 1.46 -13.69
N LEU A 7 1.89 0.65 -12.89
CA LEU A 7 0.78 1.12 -12.06
C LEU A 7 1.22 1.20 -10.60
N GLY A 8 1.44 2.44 -10.18
CA GLY A 8 1.85 2.79 -8.83
C GLY A 8 0.81 2.49 -7.75
N ILE A 9 1.29 2.21 -6.55
CA ILE A 9 0.56 2.24 -5.28
C ILE A 9 -0.16 3.60 -5.11
N LEU A 10 -1.48 3.60 -5.26
CA LEU A 10 -2.35 4.76 -4.97
C LEU A 10 -2.80 4.68 -3.51
N LEU A 11 -2.01 5.23 -2.58
CA LEU A 11 -2.36 5.31 -1.16
C LEU A 11 -3.23 6.55 -0.91
N LEU A 12 -4.55 6.37 -0.83
CA LEU A 12 -5.49 7.46 -0.62
C LEU A 12 -5.46 7.95 0.85
N LEU A 13 -4.59 8.91 1.15
CA LEU A 13 -4.60 9.63 2.43
C LEU A 13 -5.76 10.64 2.47
N VAL A 14 -6.86 10.27 3.11
CA VAL A 14 -7.97 11.21 3.36
C VAL A 14 -7.59 12.13 4.53
N LEU A 15 -7.08 13.32 4.22
CA LEU A 15 -6.97 14.41 5.18
C LEU A 15 -8.38 14.94 5.49
N SER A 16 -8.86 14.70 6.71
CA SER A 16 -10.12 15.28 7.19
C SER A 16 -9.93 16.78 7.44
N ALA A 17 -10.40 17.61 6.49
CA ALA A 17 -10.62 19.03 6.72
C ALA A 17 -12.03 19.21 7.30
N CYS A 18 -12.13 19.48 8.60
CA CYS A 18 -13.35 19.99 9.21
C CYS A 18 -13.58 21.43 8.71
N SER A 19 -14.65 21.63 7.95
CA SER A 19 -15.30 22.93 7.82
C SER A 19 -16.80 22.72 7.78
N ASP A 20 -17.45 23.13 8.87
CA ASP A 20 -18.88 23.27 8.99
C ASP A 20 -19.36 24.39 8.05
N GLU A 21 -20.17 24.06 7.04
CA GLU A 21 -21.18 25.00 6.53
C GLU A 21 -22.48 24.28 6.19
N GLU A 22 -23.51 24.68 6.90
CA GLU A 22 -24.90 24.26 6.79
C GLU A 22 -25.57 24.92 5.58
N SER A 23 -26.07 24.15 4.60
CA SER A 23 -27.10 24.65 3.68
C SER A 23 -28.00 23.53 3.12
N THR A 24 -29.28 23.89 2.95
CA THR A 24 -30.46 23.04 2.77
C THR A 24 -30.66 22.49 1.34
N PRO A 25 -31.49 21.45 1.13
CA PRO A 25 -31.45 20.64 -0.10
C PRO A 25 -32.35 21.21 -1.22
N LYS A 26 -31.85 21.11 -2.47
CA LYS A 26 -32.69 21.15 -3.69
C LYS A 26 -32.48 19.87 -4.51
N SER A 27 -33.63 19.27 -4.81
CA SER A 27 -33.85 18.11 -5.67
C SER A 27 -33.48 18.37 -7.12
N ASP A 28 -32.74 17.47 -7.77
CA ASP A 28 -33.11 16.96 -9.10
C ASP A 28 -32.48 15.59 -9.44
N ASN A 29 -33.23 14.82 -10.24
CA ASN A 29 -33.03 13.43 -10.63
C ASN A 29 -32.02 13.25 -11.79
N GLY A 30 -31.29 12.13 -11.81
CA GLY A 30 -30.87 11.50 -13.07
C GLY A 30 -29.44 10.98 -13.16
N GLY A 31 -29.19 9.81 -12.57
CA GLY A 31 -27.99 9.00 -12.82
C GLY A 31 -28.16 7.64 -12.14
N GLN A 32 -28.19 6.56 -12.92
CA GLN A 32 -28.38 5.21 -12.38
C GLN A 32 -27.18 4.81 -11.53
N ASN A 33 -27.32 4.94 -10.22
CA ASN A 33 -26.40 4.37 -9.25
C ASN A 33 -26.45 2.83 -9.31
N PRO A 34 -25.31 2.11 -9.18
CA PRO A 34 -25.33 0.72 -8.80
C PRO A 34 -26.05 0.59 -7.44
N PRO A 35 -26.72 -0.55 -7.15
CA PRO A 35 -27.51 -0.67 -5.95
C PRO A 35 -26.61 -0.46 -4.73
N ALA A 36 -26.92 0.59 -3.97
CA ALA A 36 -26.50 0.70 -2.58
C ALA A 36 -26.97 -0.58 -1.88
N SER A 37 -26.04 -1.49 -1.61
CA SER A 37 -26.34 -2.74 -0.93
C SER A 37 -26.66 -2.40 0.52
N ASN A 38 -27.90 -2.64 0.92
CA ASN A 38 -28.34 -2.58 2.30
C ASN A 38 -27.53 -3.58 3.13
N ASN A 39 -26.61 -3.05 3.95
CA ASN A 39 -25.79 -3.80 4.88
C ASN A 39 -26.66 -4.48 5.96
N ASN A 40 -26.74 -5.81 5.90
CA ASN A 40 -27.19 -6.61 7.03
C ASN A 40 -26.38 -7.92 7.15
N SER A 41 -25.07 -7.84 6.96
CA SER A 41 -24.13 -8.81 7.54
C SER A 41 -23.73 -8.31 8.92
N ASN A 42 -24.11 -9.04 9.96
CA ASN A 42 -23.69 -8.76 11.35
C ASN A 42 -22.18 -9.00 11.58
N SER A 43 -21.42 -9.32 10.52
CA SER A 43 -20.01 -9.73 10.55
C SER A 43 -19.03 -8.64 10.10
N GLY A 44 -19.49 -7.50 9.55
CA GLY A 44 -18.60 -6.46 9.03
C GLY A 44 -17.96 -6.74 7.67
N TYR A 45 -18.24 -7.91 7.07
CA TYR A 45 -17.79 -8.27 5.72
C TYR A 45 -18.91 -8.07 4.68
N PRO A 46 -18.57 -7.85 3.40
CA PRO A 46 -19.55 -7.86 2.31
C PRO A 46 -20.31 -9.19 2.25
N ILE A 47 -21.50 -9.16 1.64
CA ILE A 47 -22.26 -10.40 1.41
C ILE A 47 -21.54 -11.25 0.37
N LYS A 48 -21.10 -12.44 0.79
CA LYS A 48 -20.47 -13.42 -0.11
C LYS A 48 -21.43 -13.80 -1.25
N PRO A 49 -20.99 -13.79 -2.52
CA PRO A 49 -21.79 -14.30 -3.62
C PRO A 49 -22.12 -15.79 -3.50
N SER A 50 -23.20 -16.21 -4.16
CA SER A 50 -23.57 -17.63 -4.21
C SER A 50 -22.88 -18.37 -5.36
N ASN A 51 -22.76 -19.69 -5.24
CA ASN A 51 -22.21 -20.59 -6.28
C ASN A 51 -20.74 -20.36 -6.64
N LEU A 52 -19.93 -19.90 -5.68
CA LEU A 52 -18.48 -19.82 -5.84
C LEU A 52 -17.84 -21.21 -5.93
N THR A 53 -16.74 -21.31 -6.67
CA THR A 53 -15.97 -22.56 -6.75
C THR A 53 -15.23 -22.77 -5.44
N SER A 54 -15.31 -23.98 -4.88
CA SER A 54 -14.56 -24.35 -3.68
C SER A 54 -13.32 -25.18 -4.04
N ALA A 55 -12.20 -24.88 -3.38
CA ALA A 55 -10.94 -25.62 -3.53
C ALA A 55 -10.21 -25.66 -2.19
N LYS A 56 -9.33 -26.65 -2.00
CA LYS A 56 -8.54 -26.77 -0.78
C LYS A 56 -7.22 -26.03 -0.93
N VAL A 57 -6.85 -25.24 0.07
CA VAL A 57 -5.52 -24.64 0.17
C VAL A 57 -4.50 -25.74 0.49
N THR A 58 -3.51 -25.86 -0.38
CA THR A 58 -2.42 -26.85 -0.29
C THR A 58 -1.12 -26.25 0.20
N ASP A 59 -0.89 -24.97 -0.09
CA ASP A 59 0.24 -24.22 0.43
C ASP A 59 -0.10 -22.72 0.49
N VAL A 60 0.55 -22.01 1.40
CA VAL A 60 0.56 -20.55 1.45
C VAL A 60 1.97 -20.11 1.11
N VAL A 61 2.12 -19.44 -0.04
CA VAL A 61 3.42 -19.09 -0.61
C VAL A 61 4.00 -17.88 0.12
N ASP A 62 3.18 -16.86 0.36
CA ASP A 62 3.51 -15.62 1.08
C ASP A 62 2.21 -14.95 1.57
N GLY A 63 2.29 -13.68 2.01
CA GLY A 63 1.18 -12.92 2.58
C GLY A 63 0.01 -12.63 1.64
N ASP A 64 0.18 -12.81 0.32
CA ASP A 64 -0.89 -12.56 -0.66
C ASP A 64 -1.00 -13.61 -1.78
N THR A 65 -0.24 -14.71 -1.68
CA THR A 65 -0.23 -15.79 -2.66
C THR A 65 -0.44 -17.17 -2.01
N LEU A 66 -1.31 -17.99 -2.60
CA LEU A 66 -1.59 -19.37 -2.14
C LEU A 66 -1.75 -20.35 -3.29
N ASP A 67 -1.51 -21.64 -3.02
CA ASP A 67 -1.69 -22.73 -3.98
C ASP A 67 -2.87 -23.62 -3.60
N LEU A 68 -3.70 -23.96 -4.59
CA LEU A 68 -4.91 -24.75 -4.43
C LEU A 68 -4.75 -26.17 -4.99
N ASP A 69 -5.55 -27.10 -4.47
CA ASP A 69 -5.54 -28.52 -4.87
C ASP A 69 -6.03 -28.78 -6.30
N ASN A 70 -6.67 -27.78 -6.92
CA ASN A 70 -7.03 -27.78 -8.33
C ASN A 70 -5.89 -27.29 -9.25
N GLY A 71 -4.72 -26.98 -8.70
CA GLY A 71 -3.52 -26.56 -9.43
C GLY A 71 -3.41 -25.05 -9.67
N GLN A 72 -4.35 -24.25 -9.16
CA GLN A 72 -4.28 -22.79 -9.28
C GLN A 72 -3.33 -22.20 -8.23
N ARG A 73 -2.41 -21.34 -8.69
CA ARG A 73 -1.71 -20.38 -7.83
C ARG A 73 -2.48 -19.06 -7.84
N VAL A 74 -3.02 -18.67 -6.69
CA VAL A 74 -3.88 -17.49 -6.56
C VAL A 74 -3.11 -16.33 -5.95
N ARG A 75 -3.14 -15.17 -6.60
CA ARG A 75 -2.76 -13.85 -6.04
C ARG A 75 -4.02 -13.12 -5.59
N LEU A 76 -4.04 -12.73 -4.32
CA LEU A 76 -5.19 -12.05 -3.71
C LEU A 76 -5.40 -10.67 -4.33
N ILE A 77 -6.59 -10.40 -4.89
CA ILE A 77 -6.90 -9.09 -5.49
C ILE A 77 -7.04 -8.01 -4.40
N GLY A 78 -6.59 -6.80 -4.70
CA GLY A 78 -6.93 -5.59 -3.93
C GLY A 78 -6.05 -5.36 -2.70
N ILE A 79 -5.03 -6.20 -2.49
CA ILE A 79 -4.07 -6.06 -1.40
C ILE A 79 -2.63 -6.22 -1.89
N ASN A 80 -1.69 -5.64 -1.16
CA ASN A 80 -0.27 -5.94 -1.29
C ASN A 80 0.32 -6.19 0.09
N THR A 81 1.04 -7.30 0.25
CA THR A 81 1.79 -7.58 1.48
C THR A 81 3.25 -7.15 1.37
N PRO A 82 3.96 -6.93 2.50
CA PRO A 82 5.40 -6.70 2.46
C PRO A 82 6.10 -7.83 1.70
N GLU A 83 7.12 -7.49 0.93
CA GLU A 83 7.92 -8.45 0.17
C GLU A 83 8.94 -9.18 1.06
N ARG A 84 9.53 -10.27 0.56
CA ARG A 84 10.53 -11.04 1.32
C ARG A 84 11.66 -10.14 1.82
N GLU A 85 12.10 -10.37 3.05
CA GLU A 85 13.11 -9.58 3.78
C GLU A 85 12.64 -8.17 4.19
N GLN A 86 11.43 -7.75 3.82
CA GLN A 86 10.79 -6.60 4.42
C GLN A 86 10.17 -6.96 5.78
N PRO A 87 10.14 -6.03 6.75
CA PRO A 87 9.46 -6.30 8.01
C PRO A 87 7.96 -6.55 7.80
N PHE A 88 7.36 -7.34 8.68
CA PHE A 88 5.99 -7.86 8.58
C PHE A 88 5.74 -8.90 7.45
N TYR A 89 6.73 -9.24 6.63
CA TYR A 89 6.62 -10.32 5.63
C TYR A 89 6.24 -11.66 6.27
N GLU A 90 6.98 -12.06 7.31
CA GLU A 90 6.75 -13.34 8.00
C GLU A 90 5.41 -13.32 8.73
N GLU A 91 5.05 -12.20 9.37
CA GLU A 91 3.78 -12.03 10.06
C GLU A 91 2.57 -12.14 9.11
N ALA A 92 2.65 -11.53 7.92
CA ALA A 92 1.62 -11.62 6.90
C ALA A 92 1.48 -13.06 6.37
N SER A 93 2.61 -13.71 6.08
CA SER A 93 2.66 -15.09 5.59
C SER A 93 2.13 -16.08 6.65
N ASP A 94 2.56 -15.95 7.90
CA ASP A 94 2.11 -16.77 9.02
C ASP A 94 0.64 -16.56 9.34
N PHE A 95 0.13 -15.33 9.24
CA PHE A 95 -1.29 -15.04 9.38
C PHE A 95 -2.10 -15.83 8.36
N LEU A 96 -1.75 -15.71 7.07
CA LEU A 96 -2.49 -16.36 6.00
C LEU A 96 -2.40 -17.88 6.12
N LYS A 97 -1.21 -18.42 6.43
CA LYS A 97 -0.98 -19.84 6.67
C LYS A 97 -1.82 -20.37 7.83
N LYS A 98 -1.77 -19.72 8.99
CA LYS A 98 -2.59 -20.10 10.15
C LYS A 98 -4.08 -20.05 9.83
N ARG A 99 -4.49 -19.08 9.01
CA ARG A 99 -5.90 -18.89 8.66
C ARG A 99 -6.39 -19.94 7.67
N LEU A 100 -5.57 -20.34 6.69
CA LEU A 100 -6.02 -21.06 5.50
C LEU A 100 -5.44 -22.46 5.30
N ASP A 101 -4.29 -22.79 5.89
CA ASP A 101 -3.59 -24.05 5.59
C ASP A 101 -4.50 -25.28 5.78
N GLY A 102 -4.60 -26.09 4.73
CA GLY A 102 -5.44 -27.28 4.65
C GLY A 102 -6.96 -27.05 4.63
N LYS A 103 -7.44 -25.80 4.58
CA LYS A 103 -8.88 -25.47 4.57
C LYS A 103 -9.44 -25.38 3.16
N HIS A 104 -10.75 -25.57 3.05
CA HIS A 104 -11.48 -25.26 1.82
C HIS A 104 -11.88 -23.80 1.84
N VAL A 105 -11.57 -23.10 0.76
CA VAL A 105 -11.94 -21.72 0.51
C VAL A 105 -12.86 -21.63 -0.70
N GLU A 106 -13.57 -20.53 -0.83
CA GLU A 106 -14.34 -20.20 -2.02
C GLU A 106 -13.68 -19.08 -2.81
N ILE A 107 -13.58 -19.29 -4.13
CA ILE A 107 -12.85 -18.43 -5.06
C ILE A 107 -13.85 -17.54 -5.79
N GLU A 108 -13.69 -16.22 -5.67
CA GLU A 108 -14.45 -15.24 -6.43
C GLU A 108 -13.53 -14.47 -7.38
N TYR A 109 -13.80 -14.59 -8.68
CA TYR A 109 -13.10 -13.83 -9.72
C TYR A 109 -13.71 -12.43 -9.87
N ASP A 110 -12.89 -11.50 -10.38
CA ASP A 110 -13.35 -10.22 -10.87
C ASP A 110 -13.37 -10.15 -12.40
N GLN A 111 -13.21 -8.96 -12.99
CA GLN A 111 -13.31 -8.76 -14.44
C GLN A 111 -12.20 -9.49 -15.22
N GLU A 112 -10.99 -9.50 -14.67
CA GLU A 112 -9.85 -10.27 -15.16
C GLU A 112 -9.44 -11.31 -14.10
N ASP A 113 -9.20 -12.55 -14.52
CA ASP A 113 -8.95 -13.69 -13.62
C ASP A 113 -7.50 -14.18 -13.63
N THR A 114 -6.63 -13.56 -14.44
CA THR A 114 -5.25 -14.00 -14.63
C THR A 114 -4.33 -12.81 -14.80
N ASP A 115 -3.17 -12.81 -14.15
CA ASP A 115 -2.14 -11.78 -14.34
C ASP A 115 -1.13 -12.11 -15.44
N GLN A 116 -0.22 -11.19 -15.72
CA GLN A 116 0.83 -11.35 -16.73
C GLN A 116 1.82 -12.50 -16.45
N TYR A 117 1.86 -13.00 -15.22
CA TYR A 117 2.73 -14.11 -14.79
C TYR A 117 1.99 -15.45 -14.83
N GLY A 118 0.71 -15.46 -15.21
CA GLY A 118 -0.12 -16.67 -15.27
C GLY A 118 -0.69 -17.09 -13.91
N ARG A 119 -0.63 -16.23 -12.89
CA ARG A 119 -1.32 -16.48 -11.62
C ARG A 119 -2.79 -16.16 -11.75
N THR A 120 -3.62 -16.93 -11.07
CA THR A 120 -5.04 -16.62 -10.93
C THR A 120 -5.23 -15.40 -10.02
N LEU A 121 -6.05 -14.44 -10.45
CA LEU A 121 -6.46 -13.28 -9.65
C LEU A 121 -7.82 -13.57 -9.02
N ALA A 122 -7.92 -13.59 -7.68
CA ALA A 122 -9.19 -13.80 -7.01
C ALA A 122 -9.31 -13.12 -5.64
N TYR A 123 -10.56 -12.94 -5.22
CA TYR A 123 -10.95 -12.75 -3.83
C TYR A 123 -11.18 -14.12 -3.19
N ILE A 124 -10.70 -14.29 -1.96
CA ILE A 124 -10.76 -15.58 -1.25
C ILE A 124 -11.68 -15.46 -0.04
N TRP A 125 -12.67 -16.36 0.01
CA TRP A 125 -13.61 -16.46 1.09
C TRP A 125 -13.35 -17.70 1.93
N LEU A 126 -13.48 -17.57 3.26
CA LEU A 126 -13.50 -18.68 4.20
C LEU A 126 -14.78 -18.61 5.03
N GLY A 127 -15.82 -19.33 4.61
CA GLY A 127 -17.16 -19.11 5.14
C GLY A 127 -17.66 -17.74 4.68
N ASP A 128 -18.14 -16.89 5.60
CA ASP A 128 -18.63 -15.54 5.25
C ASP A 128 -17.57 -14.43 5.48
N VAL A 129 -16.30 -14.82 5.62
CA VAL A 129 -15.17 -13.90 5.83
C VAL A 129 -14.41 -13.74 4.52
N LEU A 130 -14.25 -12.50 4.08
CA LEU A 130 -13.39 -12.12 2.95
C LEU A 130 -11.95 -11.98 3.46
N ILE A 131 -11.08 -12.93 3.11
CA ILE A 131 -9.70 -12.99 3.63
C ILE A 131 -8.88 -11.77 3.22
N ASN A 132 -9.11 -11.25 2.01
CA ASN A 132 -8.49 -10.03 1.52
C ASN A 132 -8.77 -8.82 2.45
N GLN A 133 -9.98 -8.74 3.01
CA GLN A 133 -10.31 -7.72 4.00
C GLN A 133 -9.69 -8.04 5.36
N GLU A 134 -9.78 -9.30 5.81
CA GLU A 134 -9.30 -9.71 7.14
C GLU A 134 -7.81 -9.41 7.35
N ILE A 135 -6.96 -9.62 6.34
CA ILE A 135 -5.53 -9.32 6.43
C ILE A 135 -5.23 -7.81 6.51
N LEU A 136 -6.02 -6.97 5.83
CA LEU A 136 -5.94 -5.51 5.95
C LEU A 136 -6.34 -5.06 7.37
N GLU A 137 -7.38 -5.67 7.94
CA GLU A 137 -7.83 -5.37 9.31
C GLU A 137 -6.78 -5.74 10.37
N GLN A 138 -5.92 -6.72 10.10
CA GLN A 138 -4.76 -7.02 10.95
C GLN A 138 -3.59 -6.04 10.76
N GLY A 139 -3.67 -5.15 9.77
CA GLY A 139 -2.59 -4.26 9.37
C GLY A 139 -1.40 -5.01 8.78
N LEU A 140 -1.63 -6.15 8.10
CA LEU A 140 -0.56 -6.98 7.52
C LEU A 140 -0.44 -6.83 5.98
N ALA A 141 -1.26 -5.96 5.40
CA ALA A 141 -1.26 -5.60 3.99
C ALA A 141 -1.66 -4.12 3.83
N VAL A 142 -1.40 -3.56 2.66
CA VAL A 142 -1.98 -2.29 2.20
C VAL A 142 -3.04 -2.53 1.14
N ALA A 143 -4.02 -1.63 1.02
CA ALA A 143 -4.99 -1.69 -0.07
C ALA A 143 -4.31 -1.35 -1.40
N TYR A 144 -4.45 -2.22 -2.40
CA TYR A 144 -3.83 -2.05 -3.72
C TYR A 144 -4.73 -2.62 -4.82
N SER A 145 -5.48 -1.76 -5.50
CA SER A 145 -6.39 -2.14 -6.57
C SER A 145 -5.81 -1.81 -7.94
N VAL A 146 -5.81 -2.80 -8.83
CA VAL A 146 -5.38 -2.64 -10.23
C VAL A 146 -6.63 -2.75 -11.11
N PRO A 147 -7.09 -1.66 -11.77
CA PRO A 147 -8.20 -1.73 -12.69
C PRO A 147 -7.94 -2.77 -13.81
N PRO A 148 -8.97 -3.55 -14.22
CA PRO A 148 -10.39 -3.40 -13.89
C PRO A 148 -10.83 -4.11 -12.59
N ASN A 149 -9.93 -4.75 -11.84
CA ASN A 149 -10.25 -5.56 -10.67
C ASN A 149 -10.33 -4.69 -9.39
N ALA A 150 -11.49 -4.07 -9.16
CA ALA A 150 -11.70 -3.10 -8.09
C ALA A 150 -13.03 -3.30 -7.33
N ARG A 151 -13.69 -4.47 -7.44
CA ARG A 151 -15.02 -4.73 -6.85
C ARG A 151 -15.13 -4.35 -5.37
N TYR A 152 -14.08 -4.58 -4.58
CA TYR A 152 -14.05 -4.33 -3.14
C TYR A 152 -13.11 -3.18 -2.72
N GLU A 153 -12.69 -2.31 -3.65
CA GLU A 153 -11.73 -1.24 -3.36
C GLU A 153 -12.11 -0.40 -2.14
N GLN A 154 -13.36 0.08 -2.08
CA GLN A 154 -13.84 0.91 -0.97
C GLN A 154 -13.89 0.15 0.37
N VAL A 155 -14.13 -1.16 0.33
CA VAL A 155 -14.11 -2.02 1.52
C VAL A 155 -12.68 -2.15 2.04
N PHE A 156 -11.71 -2.32 1.13
CA PHE A 156 -10.30 -2.46 1.47
C PHE A 156 -9.69 -1.16 1.99
N LEU A 157 -10.01 -0.03 1.37
CA LEU A 157 -9.60 1.30 1.87
C LEU A 157 -10.14 1.54 3.30
N ALA A 158 -11.40 1.17 3.56
CA ALA A 158 -11.98 1.30 4.89
C ALA A 158 -11.34 0.37 5.93
N ALA A 159 -11.02 -0.87 5.54
CA ALA A 159 -10.32 -1.83 6.40
C ALA A 159 -8.91 -1.37 6.76
N GLU A 160 -8.15 -0.87 5.78
CA GLU A 160 -6.83 -0.27 5.98
C GLU A 160 -6.91 0.94 6.91
N GLN A 161 -7.86 1.86 6.68
CA GLN A 161 -8.08 3.02 7.56
C GLN A 161 -8.42 2.61 9.00
N GLY A 162 -9.20 1.54 9.16
CA GLY A 162 -9.51 0.95 10.46
C GLY A 162 -8.25 0.43 11.17
N ALA A 163 -7.40 -0.29 10.45
CA ALA A 163 -6.14 -0.81 10.96
C ALA A 163 -5.14 0.31 11.31
N GLN A 164 -5.08 1.37 10.50
CA GLN A 164 -4.32 2.58 10.78
C GLN A 164 -4.77 3.25 12.08
N SER A 165 -6.09 3.43 12.24
CA SER A 165 -6.66 4.04 13.43
C SER A 165 -6.45 3.20 14.69
N ALA A 166 -6.40 1.87 14.54
CA ALA A 166 -6.15 0.93 15.63
C ALA A 166 -4.66 0.77 15.97
N GLY A 167 -3.75 1.24 15.11
CA GLY A 167 -2.31 1.13 15.30
C GLY A 167 -1.82 -0.32 15.33
N VAL A 168 -2.32 -1.16 14.43
CA VAL A 168 -1.99 -2.60 14.36
C VAL A 168 -1.08 -2.93 13.18
N GLY A 169 -0.31 -4.02 13.30
CA GLY A 169 0.59 -4.49 12.25
C GLY A 169 1.56 -3.40 11.80
N LEU A 170 1.57 -3.15 10.49
CA LEU A 170 2.31 -2.10 9.78
C LEU A 170 2.07 -0.70 10.37
N TRP A 171 0.91 -0.48 11.00
CA TRP A 171 0.47 0.84 11.48
C TRP A 171 0.76 1.08 12.96
N LYS A 172 1.49 0.19 13.64
CA LYS A 172 1.88 0.47 15.03
C LYS A 172 2.63 1.80 15.11
N PRO A 173 2.44 2.59 16.18
CA PRO A 173 3.11 3.87 16.32
C PRO A 173 4.61 3.68 16.22
N ALA A 174 5.21 4.29 15.20
CA ALA A 174 6.65 4.31 15.07
C ALA A 174 7.27 5.19 16.16
N SER A 175 8.54 4.94 16.48
CA SER A 175 9.25 5.66 17.55
C SER A 175 9.62 7.11 17.19
N ALA A 176 9.44 7.50 15.93
CA ALA A 176 9.80 8.80 15.37
C ALA A 176 8.63 9.44 14.63
N GLU A 177 8.46 10.75 14.82
CA GLU A 177 7.53 11.61 14.07
C GLU A 177 8.30 12.33 12.95
N LEU A 178 8.69 11.62 11.90
CA LEU A 178 9.17 12.24 10.67
C LEU A 178 7.99 12.47 9.72
N ILE A 179 8.01 13.58 8.99
CA ILE A 179 7.08 13.82 7.88
C ILE A 179 7.84 13.91 6.56
N ILE A 180 7.21 13.46 5.49
CA ILE A 180 7.61 13.84 4.13
C ILE A 180 6.98 15.21 3.86
N ARG A 181 7.81 16.25 3.84
CA ARG A 181 7.36 17.64 3.72
C ARG A 181 6.98 17.98 2.27
N PHE A 182 7.74 17.46 1.32
CA PHE A 182 7.61 17.77 -0.10
C PHE A 182 8.46 16.81 -0.94
N ILE A 183 7.99 16.51 -2.16
CA ILE A 183 8.75 15.81 -3.20
C ILE A 183 8.90 16.76 -4.39
N SER A 184 10.15 17.03 -4.78
CA SER A 184 10.50 17.66 -6.05
C SER A 184 10.53 16.59 -7.12
N TYR A 185 9.58 16.60 -8.05
CA TYR A 185 9.43 15.55 -9.06
C TYR A 185 9.66 16.04 -10.50
N ASP A 186 9.30 17.29 -10.84
CA ASP A 186 9.40 17.83 -12.21
C ASP A 186 10.39 19.02 -12.29
N PRO A 187 11.71 18.79 -12.18
CA PRO A 187 12.70 19.85 -12.34
C PRO A 187 12.81 20.30 -13.82
N PRO A 188 13.11 21.59 -14.11
CA PRO A 188 13.28 22.03 -15.49
C PRO A 188 14.41 21.30 -16.23
N GLY A 189 14.10 20.79 -17.42
CA GLY A 189 15.04 20.06 -18.29
C GLY A 189 14.57 18.63 -18.53
N PRO A 190 15.36 17.80 -19.25
CA PRO A 190 15.11 16.36 -19.32
C PRO A 190 15.42 15.69 -17.96
N ASP A 191 14.49 14.86 -17.48
CA ASP A 191 14.59 14.19 -16.16
C ASP A 191 15.85 13.32 -16.04
N ASP A 192 16.26 12.67 -17.14
CA ASP A 192 17.46 11.83 -17.20
C ASP A 192 18.79 12.62 -17.18
N GLU A 193 18.75 13.94 -17.40
CA GLU A 193 19.91 14.82 -17.36
C GLU A 193 20.05 15.57 -16.02
N ASN A 194 19.03 15.54 -15.15
CA ASN A 194 19.01 16.29 -13.89
C ASN A 194 18.40 15.52 -12.70
N LEU A 195 18.91 14.31 -12.44
CA LEU A 195 18.44 13.46 -11.32
C LEU A 195 18.56 14.10 -9.93
N ASN A 196 19.41 15.11 -9.74
CA ASN A 196 19.49 15.86 -8.47
C ASN A 196 18.48 17.03 -8.40
N GLY A 197 17.72 17.30 -9.45
CA GLY A 197 16.54 18.14 -9.42
C GLY A 197 15.32 17.44 -8.79
N GLU A 198 15.35 16.11 -8.81
CA GLU A 198 14.41 15.21 -8.16
C GLU A 198 14.87 14.87 -6.74
N TYR A 199 14.04 15.13 -5.74
CA TYR A 199 14.37 14.82 -4.34
C TYR A 199 13.16 14.77 -3.42
N VAL A 200 13.31 14.07 -2.29
CA VAL A 200 12.34 14.06 -1.19
C VAL A 200 12.91 14.83 0.00
N GLU A 201 12.13 15.75 0.54
CA GLU A 201 12.48 16.49 1.76
C GLU A 201 11.70 15.94 2.96
N PHE A 202 12.43 15.48 3.95
CA PHE A 202 11.91 15.02 5.24
C PHE A 202 12.05 16.11 6.29
N GLN A 203 11.16 16.13 7.28
CA GLN A 203 11.32 16.96 8.47
C GLN A 203 11.07 16.15 9.74
N ASN A 204 11.96 16.29 10.73
CA ASN A 204 11.75 15.70 12.05
C ASN A 204 10.84 16.58 12.91
N LYS A 205 9.65 16.08 13.24
CA LYS A 205 8.68 16.70 14.16
C LYS A 205 8.75 16.15 15.58
N SER A 206 9.57 15.13 15.79
CA SER A 206 9.87 14.62 17.13
C SER A 206 10.60 15.67 17.96
N THR A 207 10.48 15.56 19.28
CA THR A 207 11.24 16.40 20.24
C THR A 207 12.69 15.94 20.42
N ALA A 208 13.05 14.77 19.90
CA ALA A 208 14.39 14.18 19.97
C ALA A 208 15.00 14.03 18.57
N THR A 209 16.34 13.95 18.51
CA THR A 209 17.05 13.59 17.28
C THR A 209 16.68 12.17 16.86
N VAL A 210 16.34 12.00 15.59
CA VAL A 210 16.04 10.68 14.99
C VAL A 210 17.28 10.19 14.27
N ASP A 211 17.71 8.96 14.57
CA ASP A 211 18.69 8.22 13.78
C ASP A 211 17.92 7.49 12.68
N MET A 212 18.15 7.87 11.42
CA MET A 212 17.46 7.28 10.27
C MET A 212 18.20 6.07 9.70
N THR A 213 19.25 5.56 10.36
CA THR A 213 19.96 4.37 9.89
C THR A 213 18.99 3.20 9.71
N GLY A 214 18.95 2.62 8.51
CA GLY A 214 18.11 1.47 8.18
C GLY A 214 16.65 1.79 7.84
N PHE A 215 16.24 3.06 7.92
CA PHE A 215 14.93 3.47 7.40
C PHE A 215 14.86 3.19 5.89
N THR A 216 13.65 3.02 5.36
CA THR A 216 13.43 2.80 3.92
C THR A 216 12.47 3.80 3.33
N LEU A 217 12.77 4.30 2.13
CA LEU A 217 11.84 5.06 1.29
C LEU A 217 11.51 4.25 0.05
N GLU A 218 10.23 3.98 -0.16
CA GLU A 218 9.72 3.21 -1.29
C GLU A 218 8.74 4.06 -2.12
N ASP A 219 8.87 4.02 -3.43
CA ASP A 219 7.91 4.64 -4.34
C ASP A 219 6.79 3.68 -4.79
N ALA A 220 5.88 4.19 -5.61
CA ALA A 220 4.76 3.41 -6.11
C ALA A 220 5.19 2.28 -7.08
N ALA A 221 6.39 2.37 -7.68
CA ALA A 221 6.98 1.41 -8.61
C ALA A 221 7.95 0.42 -7.94
N ASN A 222 7.99 0.39 -6.60
CA ASN A 222 8.89 -0.43 -5.78
C ASN A 222 10.38 -0.07 -5.92
N ASN A 223 10.73 1.13 -6.37
CA ASN A 223 12.07 1.66 -6.15
C ASN A 223 12.25 1.88 -4.66
N ASN A 224 13.27 1.26 -4.07
CA ASN A 224 13.52 1.30 -2.63
C ASN A 224 14.93 1.85 -2.31
N TYR A 225 14.99 2.79 -1.38
CA TYR A 225 16.23 3.33 -0.80
C TYR A 225 16.32 2.99 0.68
N THR A 226 17.48 2.46 1.11
CA THR A 226 17.78 2.28 2.54
C THR A 226 18.75 3.34 3.02
N PHE A 227 18.37 4.07 4.06
CA PHE A 227 19.18 5.13 4.65
C PHE A 227 20.42 4.54 5.35
N GLY A 228 21.59 5.09 5.01
CA GLY A 228 22.83 4.88 5.76
C GLY A 228 22.83 5.63 7.09
N SER A 229 24.02 5.84 7.66
CA SER A 229 24.14 6.53 8.95
C SER A 229 23.89 8.03 8.80
N VAL A 230 22.69 8.47 9.15
CA VAL A 230 22.29 9.88 9.15
C VAL A 230 21.32 10.17 10.29
N THR A 231 21.47 11.33 10.92
CA THR A 231 20.61 11.77 12.02
C THR A 231 19.94 13.09 11.69
N VAL A 232 18.68 13.25 12.07
CA VAL A 232 17.90 14.49 11.86
C VAL A 232 17.50 15.07 13.20
N ALA A 233 18.03 16.24 13.57
CA ALA A 233 17.68 16.93 14.81
C ALA A 233 16.22 17.45 14.78
N PRO A 234 15.61 17.78 15.93
CA PRO A 234 14.26 18.36 15.97
C PRO A 234 14.13 19.58 15.04
N GLU A 235 13.02 19.63 14.28
CA GLU A 235 12.69 20.62 13.25
C GLU A 235 13.65 20.69 12.04
N GLN A 236 14.75 19.95 12.05
CA GLN A 236 15.69 19.88 10.93
C GLN A 236 15.08 19.15 9.74
N THR A 237 15.52 19.52 8.54
CA THR A 237 15.20 18.81 7.31
C THR A 237 16.39 17.99 6.79
N LEU A 238 16.06 16.91 6.09
CA LEU A 238 16.98 16.06 5.32
C LEU A 238 16.43 15.94 3.90
N ARG A 239 17.30 16.01 2.90
CA ARG A 239 16.93 15.72 1.50
C ARG A 239 17.55 14.43 1.03
N LEU A 240 16.75 13.58 0.39
CA LEU A 240 17.22 12.47 -0.42
C LEU A 240 17.09 12.85 -1.88
N TYR A 241 18.22 13.00 -2.56
CA TYR A 241 18.29 13.28 -3.99
C TYR A 241 18.30 11.98 -4.79
N SER A 242 17.59 11.92 -5.92
CA SER A 242 17.55 10.70 -6.77
C SER A 242 18.91 10.42 -7.43
N GLY A 243 19.65 11.46 -7.79
CA GLY A 243 20.99 11.33 -8.39
C GLY A 243 22.11 11.03 -7.40
N CYS A 244 23.35 11.15 -7.88
CA CYS A 244 24.56 10.92 -7.09
C CYS A 244 25.15 12.20 -6.47
N GLY A 245 25.87 12.02 -5.36
CA GLY A 245 26.58 13.07 -4.66
C GLY A 245 27.44 12.52 -3.52
N SER A 246 27.72 13.36 -2.53
CA SER A 246 28.43 12.96 -1.31
C SER A 246 27.58 13.32 -0.11
N ASP A 247 27.24 12.31 0.68
CA ASP A 247 26.35 12.48 1.82
C ASP A 247 26.87 13.52 2.83
N THR A 248 25.95 14.28 3.37
CA THR A 248 26.15 15.29 4.40
C THR A 248 25.05 15.16 5.45
N TYR A 249 25.10 15.97 6.50
CA TYR A 249 24.12 15.93 7.60
C TYR A 249 22.68 16.32 7.18
N ASN A 250 22.48 16.95 6.02
CA ASN A 250 21.18 17.38 5.52
C ASN A 250 20.91 17.03 4.05
N ALA A 251 21.79 16.27 3.41
CA ALA A 251 21.62 15.78 2.05
C ALA A 251 22.23 14.39 1.90
N VAL A 252 21.44 13.43 1.42
CA VAL A 252 21.86 12.07 1.06
C VAL A 252 21.47 11.78 -0.39
N TYR A 253 22.12 10.81 -1.00
CA TYR A 253 22.02 10.56 -2.45
C TYR A 253 21.70 9.10 -2.75
N TRP A 254 20.61 8.87 -3.49
CA TRP A 254 20.18 7.53 -3.89
C TRP A 254 21.15 6.92 -4.90
N CYS A 255 21.74 7.74 -5.78
CA CYS A 255 22.51 7.22 -6.92
C CYS A 255 21.69 6.28 -7.81
N SER A 256 20.42 6.63 -8.07
CA SER A 256 19.57 5.89 -9.01
C SER A 256 20.13 5.94 -10.43
N ASP A 257 19.91 4.87 -11.20
CA ASP A 257 20.27 4.78 -12.62
C ASP A 257 19.32 5.59 -13.54
N GLY A 258 18.25 6.18 -12.98
CA GLY A 258 17.29 7.01 -13.69
C GLY A 258 16.31 7.75 -12.77
N PRO A 259 15.34 8.48 -13.36
CA PRO A 259 14.30 9.19 -12.61
C PRO A 259 13.54 8.23 -11.68
N VAL A 260 13.25 8.69 -10.48
CA VAL A 260 12.49 7.91 -9.49
C VAL A 260 11.06 8.45 -9.40
N TRP A 261 10.90 9.78 -9.40
CA TRP A 261 9.63 10.42 -9.08
C TRP A 261 8.86 10.78 -10.35
N ASN A 262 7.69 10.19 -10.54
CA ASN A 262 6.95 10.36 -11.80
C ASN A 262 6.15 11.67 -11.91
N ASN A 263 6.41 12.45 -12.97
CA ASN A 263 5.72 13.70 -13.31
C ASN A 263 4.18 13.60 -13.44
N SER A 264 3.62 12.42 -13.72
CA SER A 264 2.17 12.22 -13.81
C SER A 264 1.49 11.84 -12.49
N GLY A 265 2.24 11.81 -11.39
CA GLY A 265 1.79 11.41 -10.06
C GLY A 265 2.52 10.17 -9.57
N ASP A 266 2.79 10.16 -8.27
CA ASP A 266 3.56 9.11 -7.58
C ASP A 266 3.24 9.11 -6.09
N SER A 267 3.72 8.09 -5.37
CA SER A 267 3.68 8.05 -3.91
C SER A 267 5.05 7.70 -3.33
N ALA A 268 5.32 8.18 -2.12
CA ALA A 268 6.49 7.80 -1.34
C ALA A 268 6.04 7.33 0.04
N ILE A 269 6.58 6.20 0.49
CA ILE A 269 6.31 5.62 1.80
C ILE A 269 7.64 5.50 2.56
N LEU A 270 7.71 6.18 3.72
CA LEU A 270 8.82 6.10 4.65
C LEU A 270 8.48 5.09 5.76
N ARG A 271 9.38 4.15 6.00
CA ARG A 271 9.29 3.16 7.09
C ARG A 271 10.55 3.17 7.95
N ASP A 272 10.39 2.83 9.23
CA ASP A 272 11.53 2.62 10.14
C ASP A 272 12.19 1.24 9.91
N PRO A 273 13.31 0.90 10.59
CA PRO A 273 14.01 -0.37 10.39
C PRO A 273 13.19 -1.59 10.82
N ASP A 274 12.17 -1.39 11.68
CA ASP A 274 11.22 -2.43 12.06
C ASP A 274 10.03 -2.50 11.07
N GLY A 275 10.07 -1.69 10.01
CA GLY A 275 9.12 -1.57 8.90
C GLY A 275 7.79 -0.95 9.28
N LEU A 276 7.74 -0.25 10.41
CA LEU A 276 6.58 0.53 10.80
C LEU A 276 6.45 1.75 9.91
N TYR A 277 5.22 2.08 9.55
CA TYR A 277 4.92 3.27 8.76
C TYR A 277 5.25 4.52 9.56
N ILE A 278 6.10 5.37 8.98
CA ILE A 278 6.48 6.66 9.54
C ILE A 278 5.68 7.78 8.87
N ALA A 279 5.73 7.83 7.53
CA ALA A 279 5.06 8.86 6.75
C ALA A 279 4.80 8.37 5.33
N ALA A 280 3.80 8.97 4.68
CA ALA A 280 3.60 8.81 3.25
C ALA A 280 3.24 10.16 2.61
N TYR A 281 3.51 10.28 1.31
CA TYR A 281 3.20 11.46 0.52
C TYR A 281 2.76 11.04 -0.88
N GLN A 282 1.75 11.69 -1.41
CA GLN A 282 1.24 11.48 -2.77
C GLN A 282 0.98 12.84 -3.42
N TYR A 283 1.20 12.95 -4.73
CA TYR A 283 0.94 14.16 -5.52
C TYR A 283 0.37 13.84 -6.89
#